data_AF-A0A3C0VZG1-F1
#
_entry.id   AF-A0A3C0VZG1-F1
#
_cell.length_a   1.000
_cell.length_b   1.000
_cell.length_c   1.000
_cell.angle_alpha   90.00
_cell.angle_beta   90.00
_cell.angle_gamma   90.00
#
_symmetry.space_group_name_H-M   'P 1'
#
loop_
_entity.id
_entity.type
_entity.pdbx_description
1 polymer ?
#
loop_
_entity_poly.entity_id
_entity_poly.type
_entity_poly.pdbx_seq_one_letter_code
_entity_poly.pdbx_strand_id
1 'polypeptide(L)'
;NWQRPPHIHYKVYRRGFEDLTTQLYFAGDPLNAKDGIYNNVPEKDRPSVTVDFKPAPQIGSDLAKSIADGFGQKKGLEKDTTVGRFDIVINAVA
;
A
#
# COMPACT_ATOMS: atom_id res chain seq x y z
N ASN A 1 -21.57 -0.31 16.72
CA ASN A 1 -21.38 -0.84 15.36
C ASN A 1 -20.06 -0.28 14.83
N TRP A 2 -18.99 -1.08 14.82
CA TRP A 2 -17.65 -0.67 14.38
C TRP A 2 -17.31 -1.40 13.09
N GLN A 3 -16.78 -0.67 12.11
CA GLN A 3 -16.36 -1.18 10.80
C GLN A 3 -14.90 -0.80 10.57
N ARG A 4 -14.11 -1.74 10.07
CA ARG A 4 -12.73 -1.50 9.64
C ARG A 4 -12.72 -0.65 8.36
N PRO A 5 -11.75 0.25 8.16
CA PRO A 5 -11.54 0.90 6.86
C PRO A 5 -11.20 -0.16 5.80
N PRO A 6 -11.36 0.14 4.51
CA PRO A 6 -10.75 -0.68 3.46
C PRO A 6 -9.25 -0.84 3.74
N HIS A 7 -8.74 -2.07 3.66
CA HIS A 7 -7.33 -2.36 3.88
C HIS A 7 -6.92 -3.63 3.12
N ILE A 8 -5.62 -3.77 2.89
CA ILE A 8 -5.02 -4.96 2.27
C ILE A 8 -4.03 -5.55 3.27
N HIS A 9 -4.18 -6.84 3.58
CA HIS A 9 -3.25 -7.56 4.44
C HIS A 9 -1.99 -7.96 3.68
N TYR A 10 -0.83 -7.77 4.32
CA TYR A 10 0.47 -8.20 3.79
C TYR A 10 1.16 -9.10 4.80
N LYS A 11 1.72 -10.20 4.29
CA LYS A 11 2.71 -11.03 4.98
C LYS A 11 3.99 -11.02 4.14
N VAL A 12 5.08 -10.55 4.72
CA VAL A 12 6.39 -10.49 4.07
C VAL A 12 7.37 -11.32 4.88
N TYR A 13 8.07 -12.22 4.19
CA TYR A 13 9.05 -13.12 4.80
C TYR A 13 10.23 -13.33 3.85
N ARG A 14 11.43 -13.39 4.41
CA ARG A 14 12.66 -13.71 3.68
C ARG A 14 13.67 -14.30 4.67
N ARG A 15 14.36 -15.37 4.28
CA ARG A 15 15.41 -15.99 5.12
C ARG A 15 16.47 -14.95 5.50
N GLY A 16 16.77 -14.85 6.80
CA GLY A 16 17.72 -13.89 7.37
C GLY A 16 17.09 -12.52 7.70
N PHE A 17 15.77 -12.37 7.61
CA PHE A 17 15.04 -11.15 7.93
C PHE A 17 13.87 -11.46 8.86
N GLU A 18 13.45 -10.45 9.63
CA GLU A 18 12.27 -10.53 10.48
C GLU A 18 11.01 -10.66 9.63
N ASP A 19 10.13 -11.58 10.06
CA ASP A 19 8.81 -11.76 9.49
C ASP A 19 7.91 -10.56 9.81
N LEU A 20 7.29 -9.97 8.79
CA LEU A 20 6.36 -8.85 8.98
C LEU A 20 4.94 -9.24 8.56
N THR A 21 3.98 -9.04 9.46
CA THR A 21 2.55 -9.02 9.13
C THR A 21 2.06 -7.60 9.32
N THR A 22 1.51 -7.00 8.26
CA THR A 22 1.06 -5.60 8.27
C THR A 22 -0.21 -5.42 7.45
N GLN A 23 -0.74 -4.20 7.44
CA GLN A 23 -1.93 -3.80 6.70
C GLN A 23 -1.65 -2.48 5.99
N LEU A 24 -2.05 -2.38 4.71
CA LEU A 24 -2.14 -1.13 3.98
C LEU A 24 -3.51 -0.51 4.22
N TYR A 25 -3.54 0.80 4.48
CA TYR A 25 -4.73 1.63 4.56
C TYR A 25 -4.79 2.59 3.36
N PHE A 26 -5.99 2.94 2.91
CA PHE A 26 -6.17 3.90 1.81
C PHE A 26 -6.18 5.32 2.36
N ALA A 27 -5.35 6.20 1.79
CA ALA A 27 -5.29 7.60 2.19
C ALA A 27 -6.65 8.28 1.99
N GLY A 28 -7.02 9.13 2.95
CA GLY A 28 -8.27 9.91 2.89
C GLY A 28 -9.55 9.14 3.22
N ASP A 29 -9.49 7.83 3.48
CA ASP A 29 -10.69 7.08 3.87
C ASP A 29 -11.20 7.55 5.26
N PRO A 30 -12.48 7.94 5.38
CA PRO A 30 -13.02 8.51 6.62
C PRO A 30 -13.11 7.50 7.77
N LEU A 31 -13.06 6.20 7.49
CA LEU A 31 -13.06 5.17 8.53
C LEU A 31 -11.69 5.04 9.22
N ASN A 32 -10.59 5.50 8.61
CA ASN A 32 -9.26 5.49 9.24
C ASN A 32 -9.27 6.23 10.59
N ALA A 33 -9.97 7.37 10.67
CA ALA A 33 -10.06 8.17 11.89
C ALA A 33 -10.75 7.43 13.05
N LYS A 34 -11.60 6.45 12.75
CA LYS A 34 -12.38 5.67 13.73
C LYS A 34 -11.78 4.30 14.01
N ASP A 35 -10.73 3.89 13.30
CA ASP A 35 -10.17 2.55 13.39
C ASP A 35 -9.19 2.44 14.55
N GLY A 36 -9.51 1.60 15.54
CA GLY A 36 -8.64 1.41 16.70
C GLY A 36 -7.27 0.81 16.36
N ILE A 37 -7.18 -0.03 15.31
CA ILE A 37 -5.92 -0.65 14.91
C ILE A 37 -5.01 0.37 14.23
N TYR A 38 -5.55 1.14 13.28
CA TYR A 38 -4.85 2.25 12.64
C TYR A 38 -4.39 3.30 13.68
N ASN A 39 -5.28 3.67 14.60
CA ASN A 39 -4.98 4.68 15.61
C ASN A 39 -3.95 4.23 16.65
N ASN A 40 -3.77 2.92 16.85
CA ASN A 40 -2.70 2.36 17.68
C ASN A 40 -1.30 2.46 17.02
N VAL A 41 -1.22 2.70 15.70
CA VAL A 41 0.04 3.07 15.05
C VAL A 41 0.39 4.51 15.45
N PRO A 42 1.61 4.79 15.95
CA PRO A 42 2.01 6.16 16.27
C PRO A 42 1.79 7.09 15.09
N GLU A 43 1.28 8.29 15.34
CA GLU A 43 0.85 9.21 14.27
C GLU A 43 1.95 9.50 13.24
N LYS A 44 3.19 9.69 13.73
CA LYS A 44 4.38 9.89 12.90
C LYS A 44 4.69 8.71 11.95
N ASP A 45 4.25 7.50 12.30
CA ASP A 45 4.56 6.26 11.58
C ASP A 45 3.39 5.83 10.67
N ARG A 46 2.18 6.39 10.85
CA ARG A 46 1.00 6.10 10.01
C ARG A 46 1.22 6.29 8.49
N PRO A 47 2.02 7.27 8.02
CA PRO A 47 2.33 7.38 6.60
C PRO A 47 2.99 6.12 6.01
N SER A 48 3.71 5.33 6.84
CA SER A 48 4.35 4.08 6.39
C SER A 48 3.37 2.94 6.11
N VAL A 49 2.11 3.06 6.53
CA VAL A 49 1.04 2.06 6.32
C VAL A 49 -0.14 2.64 5.55
N THR A 50 -0.06 3.90 5.09
CA THR A 50 -1.15 4.58 4.38
C THR A 50 -0.71 4.93 2.97
N VAL A 51 -1.48 4.50 1.97
CA VAL A 51 -1.11 4.67 0.56
C VAL A 51 -2.10 5.58 -0.15
N ASP A 52 -1.54 6.58 -0.84
CA ASP A 52 -2.27 7.44 -1.76
C ASP A 52 -2.37 6.77 -3.14
N PHE A 53 -3.59 6.56 -3.60
CA PHE A 53 -3.89 5.95 -4.89
C PHE A 53 -4.25 7.03 -5.89
N LYS A 54 -3.48 7.10 -6.99
CA LYS A 54 -3.68 8.11 -8.03
C LYS A 54 -4.18 7.45 -9.32
N PRO A 55 -5.04 8.12 -10.10
CA PRO A 55 -5.41 7.65 -11.44
C PRO A 55 -4.16 7.35 -12.28
N ALA A 56 -4.19 6.26 -13.04
CA ALA A 56 -3.08 5.82 -13.88
C ALA A 56 -2.48 6.93 -14.77
N PRO A 57 -3.25 7.87 -15.36
CA PRO A 57 -2.69 8.99 -16.13
C PRO A 57 -1.82 9.97 -15.33
N GLN A 58 -1.91 9.96 -14.00
CA GLN A 58 -1.12 10.81 -13.10
C GLN A 58 0.17 10.13 -12.62
N ILE A 59 0.39 8.87 -13.02
CA ILE A 59 1.59 8.11 -12.70
C ILE A 59 2.68 8.44 -13.73
N GLY A 60 3.92 8.62 -13.28
CA GLY A 60 5.04 8.87 -14.17
C GLY A 60 5.17 7.75 -15.23
N SER A 61 5.45 8.13 -16.48
CA SER A 61 5.41 7.24 -17.65
C SER A 61 6.26 5.98 -17.48
N ASP A 62 7.44 6.10 -16.87
CA ASP A 62 8.37 4.99 -16.69
C ASP A 62 7.86 3.98 -15.65
N LEU A 63 7.28 4.48 -14.56
CA LEU A 63 6.65 3.64 -13.54
C LEU A 63 5.39 2.97 -14.10
N ALA A 64 4.55 3.72 -14.82
CA ALA A 64 3.36 3.17 -15.45
C ALA A 64 3.71 2.05 -16.45
N LYS A 65 4.76 2.26 -17.25
CA LYS A 65 5.29 1.23 -18.16
C LYS A 65 5.81 0.01 -17.41
N SER A 66 6.63 0.20 -16.37
CA SER A 66 7.16 -0.90 -15.56
C SER A 66 6.05 -1.74 -14.93
N ILE A 67 4.98 -1.12 -14.45
CA ILE A 67 3.82 -1.83 -13.89
C ILE A 67 3.11 -2.59 -15.02
N ALA A 68 2.79 -1.93 -16.12
CA ALA A 68 2.10 -2.56 -17.24
C ALA A 68 2.88 -3.78 -17.79
N ASP A 69 4.20 -3.65 -17.96
CA ASP A 69 5.09 -4.73 -18.40
C ASP A 69 5.10 -5.88 -17.38
N GLY A 70 5.21 -5.57 -16.09
CA GLY A 70 5.23 -6.56 -15.00
C GLY A 70 3.94 -7.38 -14.87
N PHE A 71 2.79 -6.80 -15.25
CA PHE A 71 1.47 -7.46 -15.22
C PHE A 71 0.99 -7.92 -16.61
N GLY A 72 1.83 -7.83 -17.66
CA GLY A 72 1.49 -8.27 -19.02
C GLY A 72 0.44 -7.39 -19.73
N GLN A 73 0.21 -6.17 -19.26
CA GLN A 73 -0.72 -5.21 -19.85
C GLN A 73 -0.10 -4.52 -21.07
N LYS A 74 -0.09 -5.21 -22.21
CA LYS A 74 0.54 -4.76 -23.47
C LYS A 74 0.04 -3.42 -24.04
N LYS A 75 -1.13 -2.95 -23.59
CA LYS A 75 -1.74 -1.67 -24.03
C LYS A 75 -1.55 -0.54 -23.00
N GLY A 76 -0.73 -0.77 -21.97
CA GLY A 76 -0.61 0.13 -20.81
C GLY A 76 -1.68 -0.14 -19.76
N LEU A 77 -1.63 0.66 -18.68
CA LEU A 77 -2.62 0.62 -17.61
C LEU A 77 -4.01 1.01 -18.13
N GLU A 78 -5.05 0.39 -17.59
CA GLU A 78 -6.43 0.75 -17.95
C GLU A 78 -6.77 2.16 -17.46
N LYS A 79 -7.59 2.88 -18.22
CA LYS A 79 -7.87 4.31 -18.02
C LYS A 79 -8.45 4.62 -16.63
N ASP A 80 -9.29 3.75 -16.11
CA ASP A 80 -10.00 3.92 -14.84
C ASP A 80 -9.26 3.25 -13.66
N THR A 81 -8.05 2.74 -13.89
CA THR A 81 -7.21 2.16 -12.83
C THR A 81 -6.62 3.27 -11.96
N THR A 82 -6.58 3.02 -10.65
CA THR A 82 -5.75 3.78 -9.73
C THR A 82 -4.55 2.95 -9.29
N VAL A 83 -3.44 3.62 -9.02
CA VAL A 83 -2.17 3.00 -8.65
C VAL A 83 -1.67 3.65 -7.36
N GLY A 84 -1.32 2.80 -6.40
CA GLY A 84 -0.68 3.19 -5.14
C GLY A 84 0.68 2.49 -5.02
N ARG A 85 1.65 3.18 -4.40
CA ARG A 85 2.97 2.60 -4.08
C ARG A 85 3.06 2.31 -2.59
N PHE A 86 3.41 1.07 -2.24
CA PHE A 86 3.59 0.64 -0.87
C PHE A 86 4.99 0.06 -0.68
N ASP A 87 5.90 0.85 -0.13
CA ASP A 87 7.26 0.41 0.19
C ASP A 87 7.27 -0.27 1.56
N ILE A 88 7.78 -1.50 1.64
CA ILE A 88 7.88 -2.28 2.87
C ILE A 88 9.36 -2.49 3.22
N VAL A 89 9.73 -2.15 4.45
CA VAL A 89 11.08 -2.34 5.00
C VAL A 89 11.02 -3.36 6.13
N ILE A 90 11.87 -4.39 6.08
CA ILE A 90 12.02 -5.41 7.12
C ILE A 90 13.47 -5.48 7.59
N ASN A 91 13.68 -5.74 8.87
CA ASN A 91 15.03 -5.79 9.45
C ASN A 91 15.70 -7.14 9.17
N ALA A 92 17.03 -7.14 9.05
CA ALA A 92 17.80 -8.37 9.09
C ALA A 92 17.78 -8.95 10.52
N VAL A 93 17.71 -10.27 10.63
CA VAL A 93 17.93 -10.95 11.90
C VAL A 93 19.44 -10.97 12.15
N ALA A 94 19.86 -10.49 13.32
CA ALA A 94 21.26 -10.51 13.75
C ALA A 94 21.80 -11.93 13.93
#